data_AF-A0A969MW22-F1
#
_entry.id   AF-A0A969MW22-F1
#
_cell.length_a   1.000
_cell.length_b   1.000
_cell.length_c   1.000
_cell.angle_alpha   90.00
_cell.angle_beta   90.00
_cell.angle_gamma   90.00
#
_symmetry.space_group_name_H-M   'P 1'
#
loop_
_entity.id
_entity.type
_entity.pdbx_description
1 polymer ?
#
loop_
_entity_poly.entity_id
_entity_poly.type
_entity_poly.pdbx_seq_one_letter_code
_entity_poly.pdbx_strand_id
1 'polypeptide(L)' 'MRGANLRESDLRGIDLSQIDMRLANLTGANLIGVVLNQAQL' A
#
# COMPACT_ATOMS: atom_id res chain seq x y z
N MET A 1 -15.57 -2.18 -1.95
CA MET A 1 -14.90 -0.88 -2.19
C MET A 1 -13.75 -1.16 -3.15
N ARG A 2 -13.82 -0.71 -4.40
CA ARG A 2 -12.79 -1.04 -5.42
C ARG A 2 -11.79 0.13 -5.48
N GLY A 3 -10.61 -0.09 -4.92
CA GLY A 3 -9.46 0.83 -4.94
C GLY A 3 -9.37 1.76 -3.74
N ALA A 4 -8.29 1.63 -2.96
CA ALA A 4 -7.95 2.56 -1.90
C ALA A 4 -7.16 3.74 -2.48
N ASN A 5 -7.55 4.98 -2.17
CA ASN A 5 -6.73 6.15 -2.53
C ASN A 5 -5.74 6.40 -1.40
N LEU A 6 -4.48 6.00 -1.60
CA LEU A 6 -3.37 6.16 -0.68
C LEU A 6 -2.31 7.11 -1.26
N ARG A 7 -2.72 7.99 -2.19
CA ARG A 7 -1.83 8.97 -2.81
C ARG A 7 -1.18 9.84 -1.73
N GLU A 8 0.13 10.03 -1.83
CA GLU A 8 0.94 10.83 -0.89
C GLU A 8 0.83 10.40 0.58
N SER A 9 0.35 9.18 0.85
CA SER A 9 0.20 8.68 2.21
C SER A 9 1.54 8.24 2.80
N ASP A 10 1.77 8.52 4.08
CA ASP A 10 2.91 7.99 4.82
C ASP A 10 2.59 6.59 5.33
N LEU A 11 3.14 5.56 4.67
CA LEU A 11 2.92 4.16 5.00
C LEU A 11 4.18 3.53 5.62
N ARG A 12 5.09 4.34 6.15
CA ARG A 12 6.37 3.85 6.68
C ARG A 12 6.18 2.83 7.79
N GLY A 13 6.86 1.70 7.64
CA GLY A 13 6.83 0.62 8.63
C GLY A 13 5.49 -0.09 8.79
N ILE A 14 4.49 0.19 7.93
CA ILE A 14 3.20 -0.50 8.00
C ILE A 14 3.34 -1.92 7.46
N ASP A 15 2.68 -2.87 8.11
CA ASP A 15 2.49 -4.20 7.56
C ASP A 15 1.25 -4.21 6.65
N LEU A 16 1.48 -4.30 5.35
CA LEU A 16 0.44 -4.45 4.33
C LEU A 16 0.43 -5.87 3.74
N SER A 17 0.97 -6.84 4.49
CA SER A 17 0.98 -8.23 4.06
C SER A 17 -0.44 -8.76 3.86
N GLN A 18 -0.60 -9.58 2.81
CA GLN A 18 -1.87 -10.18 2.41
C GLN A 18 -3.00 -9.19 2.04
N ILE A 19 -2.71 -7.90 1.89
CA ILE A 19 -3.69 -6.91 1.45
C ILE A 19 -3.80 -6.93 -0.09
N ASP A 20 -5.04 -6.90 -0.60
CA ASP A 20 -5.32 -6.66 -2.01
C ASP A 20 -5.25 -5.16 -2.31
N MET A 21 -4.13 -4.76 -2.91
CA MET A 21 -3.81 -3.40 -3.34
C MET A 21 -3.86 -3.23 -4.87
N ARG A 22 -4.40 -4.19 -5.62
CA ARG A 22 -4.41 -4.17 -7.11
C ARG A 22 -5.09 -2.95 -7.74
N LEU A 23 -5.90 -2.24 -6.97
CA LEU A 23 -6.60 -1.02 -7.40
C LEU A 23 -6.22 0.19 -6.53
N ALA A 24 -5.19 0.07 -5.69
CA ALA A 24 -4.77 1.15 -4.81
C ALA A 24 -3.98 2.20 -5.59
N ASN A 25 -4.33 3.48 -5.39
CA ASN A 25 -3.48 4.57 -5.85
C ASN A 25 -2.39 4.83 -4.81
N LEU A 26 -1.17 4.40 -5.10
CA LEU A 26 0.03 4.59 -4.26
C LEU A 26 0.94 5.71 -4.78
N THR A 27 0.49 6.55 -5.73
CA THR A 27 1.31 7.63 -6.29
C THR A 27 1.83 8.54 -5.17
N GLY A 28 3.15 8.68 -5.05
CA GLY A 28 3.78 9.51 -4.03
C GLY A 28 3.72 8.96 -2.60
N ALA A 29 3.19 7.75 -2.37
CA ALA A 29 3.16 7.15 -1.04
C ALA A 29 4.57 6.84 -0.53
N ASN A 30 4.81 7.06 0.77
CA ASN A 30 6.07 6.70 1.41
C ASN A 30 6.02 5.25 1.90
N LEU A 31 6.68 4.36 1.15
CA LEU A 31 6.70 2.91 1.42
C LEU A 31 7.98 2.44 2.14
N ILE A 32 8.77 3.35 2.73
CA ILE A 32 10.02 2.97 3.41
C ILE A 32 9.71 2.02 4.56
N GLY A 33 10.30 0.82 4.50
CA GLY A 33 10.11 -0.21 5.53
C GLY A 33 8.73 -0.85 5.56
N VAL A 34 7.88 -0.62 4.55
CA VAL A 34 6.58 -1.27 4.47
C VAL A 34 6.76 -2.77 4.19
N VAL A 35 5.97 -3.61 4.84
CA VAL A 35 6.00 -5.07 4.61
C VAL A 35 4.93 -5.39 3.56
N LEU A 36 5.37 -5.92 2.40
CA LEU A 36 4.49 -6.26 1.26
C LEU A 36 4.38 -7.78 1.02
N ASN A 37 4.74 -8.59 2.01
CA ASN A 37 4.75 -10.04 1.86
C ASN A 37 3.35 -10.54 1.47
N GLN A 38 3.23 -11.26 0.35
CA GLN A 38 1.95 -11.76 -0.18
C GLN A 38 0.92 -10.66 -0.49
N ALA A 39 1.31 -9.38 -0.52
CA ALA A 39 0.42 -8.32 -0.97
C ALA A 39 0.14 -8.50 -2.47
N GLN A 40 -1.11 -8.26 -2.88
CA GLN A 40 -1.47 -8.25 -4.30
C GLN A 40 -1.39 -6.82 -4.79
N LEU A 41 -0.40 -6.50 -5.62
CA LEU A 41 -0.18 -5.16 -6.19
C LEU A 41 -0.78 -5.04 -7.59
#